data_AF-A0A1B6FBJ9-F1
#
_entry.id   AF-A0A1B6FBJ9-F1
#
_cell.length_a   1.000
_cell.length_b   1.000
_cell.length_c   1.000
_cell.angle_alpha   90.00
_cell.angle_beta   90.00
_cell.angle_gamma   90.00
#
_symmetry.space_group_name_H-M   'P 1'
#
loop_
_entity.id
_entity.type
_entity.pdbx_description
1 polymer ?
#
loop_
_entity_poly.entity_id
_entity_poly.type
_entity_poly.pdbx_seq_one_letter_code
_entity_poly.pdbx_strand_id
1 'polypeptide(L)'
;MNCHQILSGACNAGDRCFAVGSVEGIPFTVYAAGCNIVILASTFERVQIIPGAIHNYVRISCVDCSTDTGKIAAAYENQVCIFEPTPLIHNNSPHQLDYRWVQTGSWQTESVITALSWNLEGTRLLTG
;
A
#
# COMPACT_ATOMS: atom_id res chain seq x y z
N MET A 1 8.35 -23.34 -19.10
CA MET A 1 8.01 -22.44 -17.98
C MET A 1 9.14 -21.43 -17.85
N ASN A 2 8.93 -20.19 -18.30
CA ASN A 2 9.88 -19.12 -18.05
C ASN A 2 9.53 -18.51 -16.69
N CYS A 3 10.13 -19.05 -15.63
CA CYS A 3 10.01 -18.47 -14.30
C CYS A 3 10.77 -17.14 -14.28
N HIS A 4 10.14 -16.08 -14.79
CA HIS A 4 10.57 -14.73 -14.49
C HIS A 4 10.37 -14.55 -12.98
N GLN A 5 11.48 -14.52 -12.24
CA GLN A 5 11.45 -14.14 -10.85
C GLN A 5 10.94 -12.70 -10.77
N ILE A 6 9.70 -12.53 -10.34
CA ILE A 6 9.19 -11.22 -9.97
C ILE A 6 9.86 -10.89 -8.64
N LEU A 7 10.94 -10.13 -8.69
CA LEU A 7 11.62 -9.57 -7.52
C LEU A 7 10.74 -8.46 -6.94
N SER A 8 9.66 -8.82 -6.25
CA SER A 8 8.82 -7.88 -5.51
C SER A 8 9.48 -7.40 -4.20
N GLY A 9 10.73 -7.80 -3.95
CA GLY A 9 11.48 -7.46 -2.73
C GLY A 9 10.92 -8.15 -1.50
N ALA A 10 11.78 -8.42 -0.51
CA ALA A 10 11.33 -8.91 0.79
C ALA A 10 10.59 -7.78 1.53
N CYS A 11 9.60 -8.16 2.35
CA CYS A 11 8.95 -7.22 3.26
C CYS A 11 9.97 -6.62 4.22
N ASN A 12 9.81 -5.34 4.53
CA ASN A 12 10.59 -4.66 5.55
C ASN A 12 10.50 -5.43 6.88
N ALA A 13 11.63 -5.55 7.57
CA ALA A 13 11.66 -6.11 8.91
C ALA A 13 10.95 -5.18 9.90
N GLY A 14 10.23 -5.77 10.85
CA GLY A 14 9.48 -5.06 11.89
C GLY A 14 7.98 -5.35 11.83
N ASP A 15 7.25 -4.84 12.81
CA ASP A 15 5.79 -4.90 12.83
C ASP A 15 5.20 -3.88 11.84
N ARG A 16 3.92 -4.06 11.45
CA ARG A 16 3.15 -3.08 10.64
C ARG A 16 3.78 -2.75 9.27
N CYS A 17 4.59 -3.66 8.74
CA CYS A 17 5.16 -3.55 7.40
C CYS A 17 4.26 -4.16 6.31
N PHE A 18 3.10 -4.69 6.68
CA PHE A 18 2.07 -5.16 5.78
C PHE A 18 0.68 -4.98 6.38
N ALA A 19 -0.33 -4.95 5.52
CA ALA A 19 -1.75 -4.93 5.89
C ALA A 19 -2.60 -5.62 4.82
N VAL A 20 -3.81 -6.02 5.18
CA VAL A 20 -4.80 -6.61 4.27
C VAL A 20 -6.02 -5.70 4.24
N GLY A 21 -6.40 -5.27 3.04
CA GLY A 21 -7.54 -4.38 2.81
C GLY A 21 -8.45 -4.97 1.75
N SER A 22 -9.50 -4.23 1.40
CA SER A 22 -10.35 -4.61 0.27
C SER A 22 -10.84 -3.40 -0.49
N VAL A 23 -11.13 -3.59 -1.77
CA VAL A 23 -11.86 -2.64 -2.62
C VAL A 23 -13.11 -3.34 -3.07
N GLU A 24 -14.29 -2.81 -2.73
CA GLU A 24 -15.57 -3.42 -3.09
C GLU A 24 -15.69 -4.90 -2.66
N GLY A 25 -15.11 -5.24 -1.51
CA GLY A 25 -15.09 -6.59 -0.96
C GLY A 25 -14.04 -7.52 -1.57
N ILE A 26 -13.23 -7.06 -2.53
CA ILE A 26 -12.15 -7.84 -3.15
C ILE A 26 -10.85 -7.64 -2.36
N PRO A 27 -10.31 -8.67 -1.70
CA PRO A 27 -9.18 -8.53 -0.80
C PRO A 27 -7.85 -8.37 -1.53
N PHE A 28 -7.01 -7.48 -1.01
CA PHE A 28 -5.63 -7.27 -1.43
C PHE A 28 -4.69 -7.21 -0.23
N THR A 29 -3.42 -7.56 -0.45
CA THR A 29 -2.34 -7.40 0.53
C THR A 29 -1.44 -6.25 0.10
N VAL A 30 -1.17 -5.33 1.01
CA VAL A 30 -0.14 -4.29 0.83
C VAL A 30 1.04 -4.59 1.75
N TYR A 31 2.26 -4.41 1.26
CA TYR A 31 3.44 -4.44 2.12
C TYR A 31 4.53 -3.48 1.67
N ALA A 32 5.38 -3.10 2.62
CA ALA A 32 6.54 -2.24 2.40
C ALA A 32 7.76 -3.08 2.01
N ALA A 33 8.38 -2.76 0.87
CA ALA A 33 9.63 -3.37 0.40
C ALA A 33 10.69 -2.27 0.19
N GLY A 34 11.53 -2.06 1.20
CA GLY A 34 12.43 -0.92 1.28
C GLY A 34 11.64 0.40 1.33
N CYS A 35 11.77 1.18 0.26
CA CYS A 35 11.03 2.43 0.02
C CYS A 35 9.80 2.24 -0.88
N ASN A 36 9.52 1.04 -1.37
CA ASN A 36 8.41 0.78 -2.29
C ASN A 36 7.20 0.22 -1.55
N ILE A 37 6.01 0.59 -2.00
CA ILE A 37 4.77 -0.10 -1.62
C ILE A 37 4.49 -1.17 -2.68
N VAL A 38 4.25 -2.40 -2.25
CA VAL A 38 3.87 -3.52 -3.11
C VAL A 38 2.45 -3.93 -2.78
N ILE A 39 1.60 -4.02 -3.81
CA ILE A 39 0.20 -4.42 -3.70
C ILE A 39 0.03 -5.74 -4.45
N LEU A 40 -0.47 -6.75 -3.76
CA LEU A 40 -0.72 -8.09 -4.27
C LEU A 40 -2.21 -8.41 -4.20
N ALA A 41 -2.67 -9.15 -5.19
CA ALA A 41 -3.95 -9.85 -5.13
C ALA A 41 -3.89 -10.99 -4.10
N SER A 42 -5.05 -11.52 -3.74
CA SER A 42 -5.12 -12.70 -2.85
C SER A 42 -4.47 -13.96 -3.44
N THR A 43 -4.27 -14.00 -4.76
CA THR A 43 -3.50 -15.03 -5.47
C THR A 43 -1.98 -14.80 -5.41
N PHE A 44 -1.52 -13.78 -4.68
CA PHE A 44 -0.14 -13.29 -4.66
C PHE A 44 0.38 -12.77 -6.02
N GLU A 45 -0.50 -12.59 -6.99
CA GLU A 45 -0.18 -11.88 -8.23
C GLU A 45 0.01 -10.40 -7.93
N ARG A 46 1.05 -9.80 -8.52
CA ARG A 46 1.37 -8.39 -8.32
C ARG A 46 0.39 -7.51 -9.07
N VAL A 47 -0.35 -6.69 -8.32
CA VAL A 47 -1.27 -5.68 -8.85
C VAL A 47 -0.51 -4.40 -9.18
N GLN A 48 0.29 -3.89 -8.24
CA GLN A 48 1.04 -2.64 -8.43
C GLN A 48 2.29 -2.59 -7.56
N ILE A 49 3.32 -1.88 -8.04
CA ILE A 49 4.41 -1.35 -7.21
C ILE A 49 4.34 0.17 -7.29
N ILE A 50 4.32 0.84 -6.14
CA ILE A 50 4.45 2.29 -6.04
C ILE A 50 5.91 2.58 -5.65
N PRO A 51 6.70 3.21 -6.54
CA PRO A 51 8.11 3.40 -6.32
C PRO A 51 8.39 4.50 -5.29
N GLY A 52 9.33 4.25 -4.38
CA GLY A 52 9.78 5.21 -3.36
C GLY A 52 10.67 6.33 -3.88
N ALA A 53 11.01 6.35 -5.18
CA ALA A 53 11.90 7.35 -5.78
C ALA A 53 11.38 8.78 -5.60
N ILE A 54 10.06 8.97 -5.65
CA ILE A 54 9.40 10.26 -5.41
C ILE A 54 9.40 10.67 -3.92
N HIS A 55 9.77 9.74 -3.03
CA HIS A 55 9.91 9.92 -1.58
C HIS A 55 11.39 9.87 -1.16
N ASN A 56 12.30 10.31 -2.02
CA ASN A 56 13.74 10.36 -1.77
C ASN A 56 14.37 9.02 -1.37
N TYR A 57 13.77 7.90 -1.77
CA TYR A 57 14.18 6.55 -1.37
C TYR A 57 14.16 6.31 0.15
N VAL A 58 13.43 7.14 0.89
CA VAL A 58 13.23 6.96 2.33
C VAL A 58 12.53 5.62 2.55
N ARG A 59 13.01 4.85 3.52
CA ARG A 59 12.43 3.55 3.85
C ARG A 59 11.05 3.76 4.47
N ILE A 60 10.08 2.94 4.06
CA ILE A 60 8.76 2.94 4.67
C ILE A 60 8.86 2.30 6.07
N SER A 61 8.44 3.04 7.10
CA SER A 61 8.45 2.58 8.49
C SER A 61 7.23 1.73 8.83
N CYS A 62 6.05 2.10 8.32
CA CYS A 62 4.82 1.35 8.47
C CYS A 62 3.83 1.63 7.33
N VAL A 63 2.92 0.69 7.12
CA VAL A 63 1.83 0.78 6.14
C VAL A 63 0.55 0.24 6.77
N ASP A 64 -0.58 0.82 6.42
CA ASP A 64 -1.89 0.26 6.72
C ASP A 64 -2.87 0.51 5.58
N CYS A 65 -3.94 -0.29 5.50
CA CYS A 65 -4.99 -0.09 4.51
C CYS A 65 -6.40 -0.30 5.07
N SER A 66 -7.34 0.48 4.56
CA SER A 66 -8.75 0.36 4.96
C SER A 66 -9.39 -0.88 4.35
N THR A 67 -10.31 -1.50 5.09
CA THR A 67 -10.98 -2.71 4.67
C THR A 67 -12.16 -2.49 3.73
N ASP A 68 -12.72 -1.27 3.65
CA ASP A 68 -13.91 -0.99 2.81
C ASP A 68 -13.59 -0.20 1.54
N THR A 69 -12.81 0.88 1.68
CA THR A 69 -12.48 1.79 0.57
C THR A 69 -11.12 1.50 -0.08
N GLY A 70 -10.38 0.53 0.44
CA GLY A 70 -9.04 0.14 -0.01
C GLY A 70 -7.99 1.25 0.00
N LYS A 71 -8.19 2.36 0.72
CA LYS A 71 -7.16 3.39 0.90
C LYS A 71 -5.94 2.80 1.58
N ILE A 72 -4.77 3.24 1.17
CA ILE A 72 -3.49 2.85 1.75
C ILE A 72 -2.86 4.10 2.36
N ALA A 73 -2.36 3.97 3.59
CA ALA A 73 -1.47 4.95 4.19
C ALA A 73 -0.08 4.33 4.35
N ALA A 74 0.95 5.06 3.94
CA ALA A 74 2.34 4.66 4.17
C ALA A 74 3.10 5.81 4.81
N ALA A 75 3.95 5.47 5.78
CA ALA A 75 4.81 6.43 6.45
C ALA A 75 6.25 6.30 5.98
N TYR A 76 6.80 7.39 5.47
CA TYR A 76 8.21 7.59 5.12
C TYR A 76 8.81 8.48 6.22
N GLU A 77 9.28 7.85 7.30
CA GLU A 77 9.69 8.53 8.54
C GLU A 77 8.58 9.42 9.13
N ASN A 78 8.68 10.74 9.03
CA ASN A 78 7.71 11.70 9.54
C ASN A 78 6.71 12.19 8.47
N GLN A 79 6.82 11.70 7.23
CA GLN A 79 5.87 12.00 6.16
C GLN A 79 4.88 10.85 6.00
N VAL A 80 3.58 11.16 6.03
CA VAL A 80 2.51 10.20 5.73
C VAL A 80 1.95 10.50 4.35
N CYS A 81 1.81 9.46 3.53
CA CYS A 81 1.24 9.53 2.19
C CYS A 81 -0.01 8.64 2.09
N ILE A 82 -1.05 9.15 1.45
CA ILE A 82 -2.32 8.45 1.24
C ILE A 82 -2.48 8.13 -0.24
N PHE A 83 -2.82 6.88 -0.51
CA PHE A 83 -3.06 6.36 -1.84
C PHE A 83 -4.47 5.78 -1.93
N GLU A 84 -5.21 6.17 -2.96
CA GLU A 84 -6.58 5.73 -3.17
C GLU A 84 -6.70 4.89 -4.45
N PRO A 85 -7.48 3.81 -4.44
CA PRO A 85 -7.72 2.99 -5.62
C PRO A 85 -8.54 3.79 -6.64
N THR A 86 -7.99 3.96 -7.83
CA THR A 86 -8.68 4.54 -8.99
C THR A 86 -8.99 3.42 -9.99
N PRO A 87 -10.25 3.22 -10.41
CA PRO A 87 -10.61 2.21 -11.39
C PRO A 87 -9.81 2.34 -12.70
N LEU A 88 -9.38 1.22 -13.26
CA LEU A 88 -8.79 1.15 -14.59
C LEU A 88 -9.90 1.07 -15.66
N ILE A 89 -9.58 1.50 -16.88
CA ILE A 89 -10.54 1.50 -18.01
C ILE A 89 -10.86 0.06 -18.48
N HIS A 90 -9.95 -0.88 -18.24
CA HIS A 90 -10.07 -2.26 -18.69
C HIS A 90 -10.11 -3.19 -17.48
N ASN A 91 -11.19 -3.98 -17.36
CA ASN A 91 -11.38 -4.95 -16.29
C ASN A 91 -11.14 -6.38 -16.79
N ASN A 92 -9.87 -6.72 -16.96
CA ASN A 92 -9.48 -8.01 -17.54
C ASN A 92 -8.68 -8.87 -16.56
N SER A 93 -8.42 -8.37 -15.34
CA SER A 93 -7.62 -9.12 -14.37
C SER A 93 -8.42 -10.31 -13.80
N PRO A 94 -7.82 -11.51 -13.73
CA PRO A 94 -8.48 -12.68 -13.14
C PRO A 94 -8.74 -12.48 -11.63
N HIS A 95 -7.95 -11.63 -10.98
CA HIS A 95 -8.06 -11.29 -9.57
C HIS A 95 -9.06 -10.15 -9.27
N GLN A 96 -9.69 -9.56 -10.30
CA GLN A 96 -10.72 -8.53 -10.16
C GLN A 96 -10.26 -7.24 -9.45
N LEU A 97 -8.94 -7.01 -9.36
CA LEU A 97 -8.37 -5.78 -8.79
C LEU A 97 -7.87 -4.89 -9.92
N ASP A 98 -8.80 -4.50 -10.80
CA ASP A 98 -8.54 -3.59 -11.92
C ASP A 98 -8.54 -2.13 -11.43
N TYR A 99 -7.70 -1.86 -10.43
CA TYR A 99 -7.50 -0.56 -9.82
C TYR A 99 -6.02 -0.20 -9.83
N ARG A 100 -5.74 1.10 -9.86
CA ARG A 100 -4.42 1.65 -9.57
C ARG A 100 -4.52 2.57 -8.37
N TRP A 101 -3.69 2.31 -7.37
CA TRP A 101 -3.51 3.20 -6.23
C TRP A 101 -2.69 4.41 -6.66
N VAL A 102 -3.25 5.59 -6.44
CA VAL A 102 -2.65 6.88 -6.78
C VAL A 102 -2.57 7.72 -5.52
N GLN A 103 -1.47 8.43 -5.31
CA GLN A 103 -1.33 9.31 -4.17
C GLN A 103 -2.33 10.47 -4.29
N THR A 104 -3.22 10.62 -3.30
CA THR A 104 -4.22 11.70 -3.25
C THR A 104 -3.91 12.74 -2.19
N GLY A 105 -3.05 12.40 -1.22
CA GLY A 105 -2.68 13.32 -0.15
C GLY A 105 -1.37 12.95 0.53
N SER A 106 -0.79 13.91 1.21
CA SER A 106 0.34 13.70 2.12
C SER A 106 0.46 14.85 3.11
N TRP A 107 1.01 14.56 4.28
CA TRP A 107 1.33 15.57 5.28
C TRP A 107 2.58 15.16 6.05
N GLN A 108 3.19 16.15 6.70
CA GLN A 108 4.35 15.95 7.56
C GLN A 108 3.93 16.06 9.02
N THR A 109 4.63 15.32 9.88
CA THR A 109 4.42 15.28 11.32
C THR A 109 5.71 15.69 12.04
N GLU A 110 5.59 16.10 13.31
CA GLU A 110 6.75 16.56 14.09
C GLU A 110 7.69 15.41 14.49
N SER A 111 7.18 14.18 14.51
CA SER A 111 7.90 12.98 14.94
C SER A 111 7.81 11.87 13.90
N VAL A 112 8.71 10.90 13.97
CA VAL A 112 8.66 9.71 13.11
C VAL A 112 7.41 8.89 13.43
N ILE A 113 6.69 8.48 12.38
CA ILE A 113 5.52 7.62 12.50
C ILE A 113 5.98 6.16 12.48
N THR A 114 5.53 5.41 13.49
CA THR A 114 5.85 4.00 13.70
C THR A 114 4.62 3.10 13.58
N ALA A 115 3.42 3.69 13.67
CA ALA A 115 2.17 2.99 13.47
C ALA A 115 1.15 3.85 12.72
N LEU A 116 0.45 3.20 11.79
CA LEU A 116 -0.72 3.74 11.11
C LEU A 116 -1.89 2.78 11.35
N SER A 117 -3.09 3.32 11.53
CA SER A 117 -4.31 2.51 11.62
C SER A 117 -5.51 3.25 11.04
N TRP A 118 -6.04 2.75 9.93
CA TRP A 118 -7.30 3.18 9.35
C TRP A 118 -8.47 2.63 10.17
N ASN A 119 -9.54 3.41 10.25
CA ASN A 119 -10.86 2.84 10.52
C ASN A 119 -11.35 2.03 9.31
N LEU A 120 -12.36 1.18 9.54
CA LEU A 120 -12.90 0.29 8.50
C LEU A 120 -13.27 1.02 7.20
N GLU A 121 -13.92 2.18 7.34
CA GLU A 121 -14.42 3.02 6.23
C GLU A 121 -13.30 3.79 5.48
N GLY A 122 -12.09 3.88 6.03
CA GLY A 122 -11.01 4.70 5.45
C GLY A 122 -11.29 6.21 5.49
N THR A 123 -12.05 6.67 6.50
CA THR A 123 -12.38 8.09 6.73
C THR A 123 -11.53 8.72 7.83
N ARG A 124 -10.89 7.91 8.67
CA ARG A 124 -10.05 8.35 9.80
C ARG A 124 -8.79 7.51 9.88
N LEU A 125 -7.66 8.16 10.09
CA LEU A 125 -6.35 7.53 10.26
C LEU A 125 -5.75 7.93 11.60
N LEU A 126 -5.38 6.93 12.40
CA LEU A 126 -4.58 7.13 13.60
C LEU A 126 -3.11 7.05 13.24
N THR A 127 -2.31 7.96 13.79
CA THR A 127 -0.85 8.05 13.62
C THR A 127 -0.20 7.91 14.99
N GLY A 128 0.75 6.99 15.15
CA GLY A 128 1.50 6.77 16.39
C GLY A 128 2.97 6.47 16.17
#